data_AF-A0A0A1TFR6-F1
#
_entry.id   AF-A0A0A1TFR6-F1
#
_cell.length_a   1.000
_cell.length_b   1.000
_cell.length_c   1.000
_cell.angle_alpha   90.00
_cell.angle_beta   90.00
_cell.angle_gamma   90.00
#
_symmetry.space_group_name_H-M   'P 1'
#
loop_
_entity.id
_entity.type
_entity.pdbx_description
1 polymer ?
#
loop_
_entity_poly.entity_id
_entity_poly.type
_entity_poly.pdbx_seq_one_letter_code
_entity_poly.pdbx_strand_id
1 'polypeptide(L)'
;MATSPDSLLSAALQSITKTKISQLTRVQQAHDAWLRETMAAIEAFDDNNQADRLDAVEMGLNSSHPSFSKGQLSKAYLSSWAKQSRFDASLSPSVLRARVNLFKRMEAQQKERFRFARLYCDLLTDWISQSQVQTLPDPITVKAADLLETDDFEILQKDRLQRLREQFADVVFSEPTGNGSHEDILSYVRTLFPSKEAKSQWDWARGHLYAFGNKQFATGSPFTLTKLKALMQGVLSDILLSDDKKAVLRGFMKDEDVLTEIADVLNMRWADMENWSWEAGPEGLPVEPRQQLNGKYEDFSCPIQSAANKKQV
;
A
#
# COMPACT_ATOMS: atom_id res chain seq x y z
N MET A 1 14.09 11.42 -27.57
CA MET A 1 15.10 12.06 -26.70
C MET A 1 15.06 11.37 -25.35
N ALA A 2 16.19 10.84 -24.86
CA ALA A 2 16.24 10.10 -23.60
C ALA A 2 16.14 11.08 -22.41
N THR A 3 15.18 10.85 -21.53
CA THR A 3 15.09 11.53 -20.23
C THR A 3 16.32 11.18 -19.40
N SER A 4 17.04 12.18 -18.88
CA SER A 4 18.21 11.95 -18.03
C SER A 4 17.85 11.08 -16.81
N PRO A 5 18.70 10.13 -16.37
CA PRO A 5 18.43 9.30 -15.20
C PRO A 5 18.13 10.11 -13.93
N ASP A 6 18.69 11.32 -13.81
CA ASP A 6 18.43 12.23 -12.69
C ASP A 6 17.01 12.83 -12.74
N SER A 7 16.47 13.10 -13.93
CA SER A 7 15.09 13.58 -14.07
C SER A 7 14.08 12.48 -13.79
N LEU A 8 14.40 11.23 -14.16
CA LEU A 8 13.60 10.06 -13.82
C LEU A 8 13.62 9.75 -12.32
N LEU A 9 14.78 9.90 -11.66
CA LEU A 9 14.89 9.78 -10.20
C LEU A 9 14.06 10.84 -9.49
N SER A 10 14.14 12.10 -9.94
CA SER A 10 13.32 13.21 -9.43
C SER A 10 11.81 12.95 -9.59
N ALA A 11 11.38 12.48 -10.76
CA ALA A 11 9.99 12.12 -11.02
C ALA A 11 9.52 10.97 -10.12
N ALA A 12 10.36 9.96 -9.89
CA ALA A 12 10.05 8.85 -9.01
C ALA A 12 9.95 9.28 -7.53
N LEU A 13 10.85 10.16 -7.06
CA LEU A 13 10.76 10.76 -5.72
C LEU A 13 9.49 11.60 -5.54
N GLN A 14 9.12 12.37 -6.57
CA GLN A 14 7.88 13.14 -6.56
C GLN A 14 6.65 12.22 -6.47
N SER A 15 6.65 11.09 -7.18
CA SER A 15 5.59 10.09 -7.11
C SER A 15 5.49 9.46 -5.72
N ILE A 16 6.62 9.02 -5.14
CA ILE A 16 6.67 8.46 -3.77
C ILE A 16 6.14 9.48 -2.76
N THR A 17 6.54 10.75 -2.89
CA THR A 17 6.10 11.83 -2.00
C THR A 17 4.60 12.07 -2.10
N LYS A 18 4.05 12.14 -3.33
CA LYS A 18 2.60 12.28 -3.54
C LYS A 18 1.83 11.11 -2.93
N THR A 19 2.32 9.89 -3.09
CA THR A 19 1.76 8.70 -2.43
C THR A 19 1.84 8.83 -0.91
N LYS A 20 2.97 9.29 -0.36
CA LYS A 20 3.08 9.50 1.09
C LYS A 20 2.04 10.52 1.59
N ILE A 21 1.84 11.62 0.87
CA ILE A 21 0.84 12.64 1.21
C ILE A 21 -0.58 12.06 1.20
N SER A 22 -0.93 11.27 0.18
CA SER A 22 -2.26 10.64 0.10
C SER A 22 -2.49 9.68 1.26
N GLN A 23 -1.49 8.86 1.58
CA GLN A 23 -1.54 7.90 2.69
C GLN A 23 -1.61 8.61 4.05
N LEU A 24 -0.78 9.63 4.28
CA LEU A 24 -0.83 10.45 5.50
C LEU A 24 -2.19 11.15 5.66
N THR A 25 -2.75 11.69 4.57
CA THR A 25 -4.06 12.35 4.61
C THR A 25 -5.15 11.35 4.98
N ARG A 26 -5.13 10.14 4.41
CA ARG A 26 -6.08 9.09 4.74
C ARG A 26 -5.98 8.66 6.20
N VAL A 27 -4.77 8.40 6.69
CA VAL A 27 -4.51 8.03 8.09
C VAL A 27 -4.96 9.16 9.03
N GLN A 28 -4.67 10.42 8.68
CA GLN A 28 -5.09 11.58 9.45
C GLN A 28 -6.62 11.70 9.52
N GLN A 29 -7.33 11.52 8.39
CA GLN A 29 -8.79 11.59 8.35
C GLN A 29 -9.44 10.49 9.20
N ALA A 30 -8.94 9.25 9.10
CA ALA A 30 -9.41 8.14 9.92
C ALA A 30 -9.17 8.42 11.41
N HIS A 31 -7.99 8.92 11.76
CA HIS A 31 -7.64 9.30 13.12
C HIS A 31 -8.53 10.44 13.66
N ASP A 32 -8.76 11.49 12.87
CA ASP A 32 -9.59 12.63 13.27
C ASP A 32 -11.07 12.24 13.43
N ALA A 33 -11.57 11.32 12.60
CA ALA A 33 -12.91 10.75 12.76
C ALA A 33 -13.04 9.96 14.06
N TRP A 34 -12.14 9.02 14.30
CA TRP A 34 -12.07 8.23 15.53
C TRP A 34 -11.94 9.10 16.78
N LEU A 35 -11.06 10.11 16.75
CA LEU A 35 -10.84 11.00 17.88
C LEU A 35 -12.08 11.86 18.16
N ARG A 36 -12.80 12.30 17.12
CA ARG A 36 -14.05 13.05 17.29
C ARG A 36 -15.11 12.23 18.01
N GLU A 37 -15.28 10.97 17.62
CA GLU A 37 -16.21 10.04 18.28
C GLU A 37 -15.81 9.78 19.74
N THR A 38 -14.52 9.52 19.97
CA THR A 38 -14.00 9.25 21.32
C THR A 38 -14.15 10.48 22.22
N MET A 39 -13.85 11.69 21.71
CA MET A 39 -14.01 12.93 22.46
C MET A 39 -15.48 13.23 22.77
N ALA A 40 -16.39 13.00 21.83
CA ALA A 40 -17.83 13.13 22.07
C ALA A 40 -18.32 12.18 23.16
N ALA A 41 -17.84 10.93 23.18
CA ALA A 41 -18.15 9.98 24.24
C ALA A 41 -17.62 10.43 25.62
N ILE A 42 -16.42 11.04 25.66
CA ILE A 42 -15.84 11.59 26.91
C ILE A 42 -16.62 12.82 27.40
N GLU A 43 -17.13 13.65 26.48
CA GLU A 43 -17.88 14.87 26.78
C GLU A 43 -19.34 14.62 27.14
N ALA A 44 -19.88 13.44 26.83
CA ALA A 44 -21.23 13.02 27.23
C ALA A 44 -21.37 12.85 28.77
N PHE A 45 -20.26 12.68 29.49
CA PHE A 45 -20.25 12.54 30.95
C PHE A 45 -19.82 13.84 31.63
N ASP A 46 -20.49 14.17 32.75
CA ASP A 46 -20.16 15.34 33.57
C ASP A 46 -18.72 15.28 34.12
N ASP A 47 -18.13 16.44 34.38
CA ASP A 47 -16.77 16.59 34.92
C ASP A 47 -16.61 16.03 36.35
N ASN A 48 -17.72 15.75 37.03
CA ASN A 48 -17.71 15.06 38.32
C ASN A 48 -17.56 13.54 38.16
N ASN A 49 -17.88 12.99 36.99
CA ASN A 49 -17.86 11.55 36.74
C ASN A 49 -16.62 11.10 35.96
N GLN A 50 -15.46 11.18 36.62
CA GLN A 50 -14.16 10.92 35.98
C GLN A 50 -13.90 9.43 35.68
N ALA A 51 -14.58 8.51 36.37
CA ALA A 51 -14.47 7.08 36.12
C ALA A 51 -15.09 6.70 34.77
N ASP A 52 -16.32 7.16 34.50
CA ASP A 52 -17.01 6.86 33.23
C ASP A 52 -16.33 7.54 32.04
N ARG A 53 -15.71 8.72 32.23
CA ARG A 53 -14.87 9.35 31.20
C ARG A 53 -13.62 8.54 30.89
N LEU A 54 -13.04 7.88 31.88
CA LEU A 54 -11.89 7.00 31.67
C LEU A 54 -12.31 5.71 30.94
N ASP A 55 -13.50 5.18 31.25
CA ASP A 55 -14.09 4.06 30.51
C ASP A 55 -14.34 4.43 29.03
N ALA A 56 -14.81 5.66 28.76
CA ALA A 56 -14.97 6.16 27.39
C ALA A 56 -13.63 6.26 26.63
N VAL A 57 -12.56 6.72 27.30
CA VAL A 57 -11.20 6.70 26.72
C VAL A 57 -10.77 5.26 26.40
N GLU A 58 -11.03 4.32 27.30
CA GLU A 58 -10.71 2.90 27.07
C GLU A 58 -11.47 2.34 25.86
N MET A 59 -12.78 2.60 25.76
CA MET A 59 -13.59 2.15 24.63
C MET A 59 -13.08 2.72 23.31
N GLY A 60 -12.70 4.00 23.26
CA GLY A 60 -12.07 4.60 22.09
C GLY A 60 -10.73 3.95 21.75
N LEU A 61 -9.88 3.68 22.73
CA LEU A 61 -8.61 2.99 22.49
C LEU A 61 -8.81 1.54 22.00
N ASN A 62 -9.92 0.91 22.36
CA ASN A 62 -10.27 -0.44 21.92
C ASN A 62 -10.73 -0.52 20.46
N SER A 63 -11.27 0.57 19.91
CA SER A 63 -11.71 0.66 18.51
C SER A 63 -10.61 1.12 17.55
N SER A 64 -9.44 1.56 18.06
CA SER A 64 -8.34 2.09 17.25
C SER A 64 -7.26 1.05 16.89
N HIS A 65 -6.56 1.30 15.78
CA HIS A 65 -5.37 0.58 15.32
C HIS A 65 -4.21 0.63 16.35
N PRO A 66 -3.19 -0.27 16.27
CA PRO A 66 -2.38 -0.75 17.41
C PRO A 66 -1.38 0.23 18.05
N SER A 67 -1.46 1.52 17.73
CA SER A 67 -0.49 2.55 18.17
C SER A 67 -0.49 2.77 19.69
N PHE A 68 -1.55 2.39 20.41
CA PHE A 68 -1.64 2.54 21.87
C PHE A 68 -1.34 1.24 22.64
N SER A 69 -0.33 0.49 22.21
CA SER A 69 -0.01 -0.80 22.85
C SER A 69 0.91 -0.69 24.09
N LYS A 70 1.60 0.44 24.30
CA LYS A 70 2.64 0.56 25.35
C LYS A 70 2.64 1.92 26.05
N GLY A 71 2.87 1.93 27.37
CA GLY A 71 3.07 3.14 28.18
C GLY A 71 1.93 3.48 29.14
N GLN A 72 1.87 4.73 29.59
CA GLN A 72 0.95 5.21 30.63
C GLN A 72 -0.54 5.24 30.22
N LEU A 73 -0.83 5.03 28.94
CA LEU A 73 -2.18 4.86 28.39
C LEU A 73 -2.41 3.43 27.86
N SER A 74 -1.61 2.47 28.32
CA SER A 74 -1.85 1.08 27.97
C SER A 74 -3.23 0.66 28.46
N LYS A 75 -3.98 0.05 27.53
CA LYS A 75 -5.34 -0.47 27.72
C LYS A 75 -5.55 -1.23 29.04
N ALA A 76 -4.59 -2.08 29.41
CA ALA A 76 -4.66 -2.88 30.62
C ALA A 76 -4.64 -2.02 31.90
N TYR A 77 -3.89 -0.91 31.89
CA TYR A 77 -3.80 -0.01 33.04
C TYR A 77 -5.04 0.89 33.14
N LEU A 78 -5.54 1.41 32.03
CA LEU A 78 -6.73 2.28 32.02
C LEU A 78 -7.97 1.52 32.51
N SER A 79 -8.18 0.29 32.01
CA SER A 79 -9.28 -0.57 32.46
C SER A 79 -9.20 -0.94 33.94
N SER A 80 -7.98 -1.21 34.43
CA SER A 80 -7.76 -1.52 35.85
C SER A 80 -8.06 -0.30 36.72
N TRP A 81 -7.63 0.89 36.31
CA TRP A 81 -7.83 2.14 37.05
C TRP A 81 -9.30 2.57 37.09
N ALA A 82 -10.01 2.47 35.96
CA ALA A 82 -11.43 2.79 35.90
C ALA A 82 -12.23 1.87 36.83
N LYS A 83 -11.97 0.57 36.80
CA LYS A 83 -12.59 -0.40 37.72
C LYS A 83 -12.22 -0.17 39.18
N GLN A 84 -10.94 0.03 39.48
CA GLN A 84 -10.45 0.24 40.85
C GLN A 84 -11.04 1.51 41.49
N SER A 85 -11.17 2.59 40.71
CA SER A 85 -11.71 3.85 41.23
C SER A 85 -13.15 3.78 41.76
N ARG A 86 -13.91 2.75 41.39
CA ARG A 86 -15.27 2.50 41.89
C ARG A 86 -15.28 1.91 43.30
N PHE A 87 -14.18 1.31 43.74
CA PHE A 87 -14.09 0.58 45.01
C PHE A 87 -12.97 1.10 45.93
N ASP A 88 -11.99 1.82 45.39
CA ASP A 88 -10.82 2.30 46.11
C ASP A 88 -10.88 3.83 46.33
N ALA A 89 -11.11 4.23 47.58
CA ALA A 89 -11.17 5.64 47.99
C ALA A 89 -9.80 6.36 47.95
N SER A 90 -8.69 5.63 47.79
CA SER A 90 -7.36 6.23 47.61
C SER A 90 -7.15 6.83 46.21
N LEU A 91 -7.98 6.43 45.23
CA LEU A 91 -7.98 6.98 43.89
C LEU A 91 -8.86 8.24 43.85
N SER A 92 -8.26 9.40 44.10
CA SER A 92 -9.00 10.67 44.03
C SER A 92 -9.45 10.98 42.59
N PRO A 93 -10.58 11.69 42.42
CA PRO A 93 -11.05 12.14 41.09
C PRO A 93 -10.03 12.98 40.32
N SER A 94 -9.12 13.66 41.02
CA SER A 94 -8.02 14.43 40.41
C SER A 94 -7.01 13.56 39.68
N VAL A 95 -6.74 12.34 40.16
CA VAL A 95 -5.82 11.39 39.52
C VAL A 95 -6.43 10.86 38.21
N LEU A 96 -7.72 10.51 38.22
CA LEU A 96 -8.44 10.07 37.02
C LEU A 96 -8.50 11.19 35.97
N ARG A 97 -8.82 12.42 36.41
CA ARG A 97 -8.80 13.60 35.54
C ARG A 97 -7.44 13.83 34.90
N ALA A 98 -6.36 13.63 35.65
CA ALA A 98 -5.01 13.75 35.10
C ALA A 98 -4.72 12.73 33.98
N ARG A 99 -5.33 11.53 34.02
CA ARG A 99 -5.21 10.52 32.97
C ARG A 99 -6.02 10.87 31.72
N VAL A 100 -7.26 11.32 31.87
CA VAL A 100 -8.06 11.83 30.75
C VAL A 100 -7.34 13.02 30.08
N ASN A 101 -6.76 13.92 30.87
CA ASN A 101 -5.97 15.03 30.34
C ASN A 101 -4.67 14.58 29.66
N LEU A 102 -4.04 13.51 30.14
CA LEU A 102 -2.86 12.93 29.49
C LEU A 102 -3.23 12.40 28.09
N PHE A 103 -4.34 11.68 27.97
CA PHE A 103 -4.89 11.25 26.68
C PHE A 103 -5.08 12.46 25.75
N LYS A 104 -5.83 13.48 26.17
CA LYS A 104 -6.04 14.71 25.38
C LYS A 104 -4.75 15.37 24.91
N ARG A 105 -3.71 15.42 25.77
CA ARG A 105 -2.39 15.97 25.41
C ARG A 105 -1.66 15.12 24.37
N MET A 106 -1.70 13.79 24.50
CA MET A 106 -1.07 12.90 23.53
C MET A 106 -1.74 13.01 22.16
N GLU A 107 -3.07 13.12 22.14
CA GLU A 107 -3.82 13.33 20.90
C GLU A 107 -3.53 14.69 20.25
N ALA A 108 -3.40 15.75 21.05
CA ALA A 108 -2.96 17.05 20.55
C ALA A 108 -1.54 16.97 19.95
N GLN A 109 -0.62 16.27 20.61
CA GLN A 109 0.72 16.04 20.08
C GLN A 109 0.69 15.25 18.77
N GLN A 110 -0.16 14.22 18.68
CA GLN A 110 -0.29 13.39 17.47
C GLN A 110 -0.84 14.20 16.28
N LYS A 111 -1.80 15.11 16.52
CA LYS A 111 -2.27 16.07 15.52
C LYS A 111 -1.16 16.98 15.00
N GLU A 112 -0.33 17.53 15.88
CA GLU A 112 0.81 18.35 15.46
C GLU A 112 1.82 17.50 14.65
N ARG A 113 2.04 16.23 15.01
CA ARG A 113 2.90 15.33 14.20
C ARG A 113 2.38 15.15 12.78
N PHE A 114 1.07 14.94 12.61
CA PHE A 114 0.47 14.85 11.27
C PHE A 114 0.64 16.17 10.50
N ARG A 115 0.41 17.30 11.16
CA ARG A 115 0.58 18.64 10.56
C ARG A 115 2.02 18.87 10.09
N PHE A 116 3.03 18.56 10.92
CA PHE A 116 4.43 18.71 10.55
C PHE A 116 4.84 17.75 9.43
N ALA A 117 4.38 16.50 9.47
CA ALA A 117 4.65 15.54 8.41
C ALA A 117 4.09 16.01 7.06
N ARG A 118 2.87 16.57 7.06
CA ARG A 118 2.26 17.16 5.87
C ARG A 118 3.04 18.37 5.36
N LEU A 119 3.35 19.33 6.25
CA LEU A 119 4.14 20.51 5.89
C LEU A 119 5.48 20.13 5.26
N TYR A 120 6.15 19.12 5.80
CA TYR A 120 7.41 18.61 5.25
C TYR A 120 7.22 18.06 3.83
N CYS A 121 6.19 17.24 3.60
CA CYS A 121 5.92 16.69 2.28
C CYS A 121 5.53 17.77 1.26
N ASP A 122 4.78 18.78 1.68
CA ASP A 122 4.41 19.92 0.83
C ASP A 122 5.65 20.73 0.45
N LEU A 123 6.52 21.05 1.42
CA LEU A 123 7.78 21.77 1.17
C LEU A 123 8.72 20.98 0.25
N LEU A 124 8.81 19.66 0.44
CA LEU A 124 9.62 18.78 -0.41
C LEU A 124 9.05 18.73 -1.83
N THR A 125 7.73 18.72 -1.98
CA THR A 125 7.06 18.80 -3.29
C THR A 125 7.36 20.12 -3.98
N ASP A 126 7.31 21.24 -3.26
CA ASP A 126 7.64 22.56 -3.80
C ASP A 126 9.11 22.64 -4.23
N TRP A 127 10.03 22.11 -3.41
CA TRP A 127 11.46 22.10 -3.71
C TRP A 127 11.79 21.25 -4.94
N ILE A 128 11.21 20.04 -5.06
CA ILE A 128 11.38 19.20 -6.25
C ILE A 128 10.82 19.89 -7.50
N SER A 129 9.66 20.55 -7.38
CA SER A 129 9.01 21.23 -8.50
C SER A 129 9.84 22.44 -8.98
N GLN A 130 10.43 23.22 -8.08
CA GLN A 130 11.31 24.33 -8.44
C GLN A 130 12.61 23.87 -9.12
N SER A 131 13.14 22.72 -8.69
CA SER A 131 14.35 22.12 -9.29
C SER A 131 14.11 21.65 -10.74
N GLN A 132 12.89 21.22 -11.07
CA GLN A 132 12.52 20.84 -12.43
C GLN A 132 12.33 22.06 -13.36
N VAL A 133 11.78 23.17 -12.84
CA VAL A 133 11.57 24.42 -13.61
C VAL A 133 12.88 25.04 -14.08
N GLN A 134 13.99 24.85 -13.36
CA GLN A 134 15.30 25.37 -13.77
C GLN A 134 15.96 24.61 -14.94
N THR A 135 15.37 23.50 -15.41
CA THR A 135 15.94 22.64 -16.47
C THR A 135 15.19 22.69 -17.82
N LEU A 136 14.18 23.54 -17.95
CA LEU A 136 13.41 23.69 -19.19
C LEU A 136 13.88 24.93 -19.98
N PRO A 137 14.40 24.79 -21.20
CA PRO A 137 14.33 25.85 -22.20
C PRO A 137 12.86 26.11 -22.57
N ASP A 138 12.57 27.34 -23.01
CA ASP A 138 11.25 27.87 -23.37
C ASP A 138 10.26 26.89 -24.06
N PRO A 139 8.94 27.10 -23.89
CA PRO A 139 7.91 26.26 -24.51
C PRO A 139 7.93 26.45 -26.03
N ILE A 140 8.65 25.57 -26.73
CA ILE A 140 8.46 25.39 -28.16
C ILE A 140 7.05 24.85 -28.33
N THR A 141 6.20 25.70 -28.89
CA THR A 141 4.86 25.34 -29.35
C THR A 141 5.05 24.37 -30.52
N VAL A 142 5.16 23.07 -30.23
CA VAL A 142 5.15 22.05 -31.28
C VAL A 142 3.72 21.98 -31.80
N LYS A 143 3.47 22.66 -32.92
CA LYS A 143 2.28 22.43 -33.75
C LYS A 143 2.23 20.93 -34.08
N ALA A 144 1.19 20.27 -33.58
CA ALA A 144 0.89 18.86 -33.77
C ALA A 144 0.41 18.54 -35.20
N ALA A 145 1.19 18.86 -36.23
CA ALA A 145 0.73 18.68 -37.61
C ALA A 145 1.78 18.22 -38.63
N ASP A 146 3.03 17.89 -38.26
CA ASP A 146 4.09 17.71 -39.26
C ASP A 146 5.00 16.48 -39.08
N LEU A 147 4.46 15.34 -38.64
CA LEU A 147 5.18 14.05 -38.60
C LEU A 147 4.34 12.85 -39.09
N LEU A 148 3.46 13.06 -40.08
CA LEU A 148 2.79 11.96 -40.77
C LEU A 148 3.50 11.59 -42.07
N GLU A 149 4.71 11.06 -41.94
CA GLU A 149 5.21 10.01 -42.83
C GLU A 149 5.70 8.89 -41.91
N THR A 150 4.74 8.08 -41.42
CA THR A 150 5.06 6.84 -40.72
C THR A 150 4.84 5.71 -41.72
N ASP A 151 5.92 4.97 -42.01
CA ASP A 151 5.92 3.79 -42.86
C ASP A 151 4.74 2.85 -42.54
N ASP A 152 4.05 2.36 -43.56
CA ASP A 152 2.90 1.43 -43.48
C ASP A 152 3.14 0.21 -42.57
N PHE A 153 4.41 -0.17 -42.35
CA PHE A 153 4.81 -1.26 -41.46
C PHE A 153 4.62 -0.96 -39.97
N GLU A 154 4.81 0.27 -39.52
CA GLU A 154 4.61 0.64 -38.11
C GLU A 154 3.13 0.68 -37.73
N ILE A 155 2.27 1.06 -38.68
CA ILE A 155 0.82 1.13 -38.50
C ILE A 155 0.25 -0.29 -38.33
N LEU A 156 0.68 -1.24 -39.15
CA LEU A 156 0.24 -2.65 -39.07
C LEU A 156 0.67 -3.35 -37.77
N GLN A 157 1.84 -3.00 -37.22
CA GLN A 157 2.28 -3.54 -35.94
C GLN A 157 1.47 -2.98 -34.77
N LYS A 158 1.17 -1.67 -34.78
CA LYS A 158 0.32 -1.02 -33.77
C LYS A 158 -1.10 -1.60 -33.78
N ASP A 159 -1.69 -1.76 -34.97
CA ASP A 159 -3.02 -2.36 -35.13
C ASP A 159 -3.07 -3.81 -34.62
N ARG A 160 -2.03 -4.59 -34.89
CA ARG A 160 -1.93 -5.97 -34.40
C ARG A 160 -1.80 -6.03 -32.88
N LEU A 161 -0.97 -5.16 -32.29
CA LEU A 161 -0.82 -5.05 -30.83
C LEU A 161 -2.11 -4.62 -30.15
N GLN A 162 -2.85 -3.70 -30.77
CA GLN A 162 -4.14 -3.26 -30.28
C GLN A 162 -5.17 -4.40 -30.30
N ARG A 163 -5.26 -5.18 -31.39
CA ARG A 163 -6.13 -6.36 -31.45
C ARG A 163 -5.80 -7.41 -30.38
N LEU A 164 -4.52 -7.62 -30.09
CA LEU A 164 -4.10 -8.54 -29.02
C LEU A 164 -4.52 -8.03 -27.63
N ARG A 165 -4.41 -6.72 -27.39
CA ARG A 165 -4.91 -6.09 -26.15
C ARG A 165 -6.41 -6.22 -26.02
N GLU A 166 -7.15 -5.98 -27.09
CA GLU A 166 -8.62 -6.08 -27.12
C GLU A 166 -9.09 -7.53 -26.90
N GLN A 167 -8.44 -8.51 -27.53
CA GLN A 167 -8.74 -9.93 -27.33
C GLN A 167 -8.45 -10.39 -25.90
N PHE A 168 -7.31 -9.97 -25.33
CA PHE A 168 -6.99 -10.26 -23.94
C PHE A 168 -8.00 -9.62 -22.99
N ALA A 169 -8.35 -8.36 -23.22
CA ALA A 169 -9.31 -7.65 -22.40
C ALA A 169 -10.69 -8.32 -22.45
N ASP A 170 -11.13 -8.75 -23.64
CA ASP A 170 -12.38 -9.49 -23.83
C ASP A 170 -12.36 -10.82 -23.07
N VAL A 171 -11.28 -11.60 -23.15
CA VAL A 171 -11.19 -12.91 -22.46
C VAL A 171 -11.08 -12.78 -20.94
N VAL A 172 -10.34 -11.79 -20.43
CA VAL A 172 -10.06 -11.67 -18.99
C VAL A 172 -11.12 -10.87 -18.24
N PHE A 173 -11.72 -9.88 -18.89
CA PHE A 173 -12.69 -8.97 -18.25
C PHE A 173 -14.14 -9.20 -18.68
N SER A 174 -14.42 -10.14 -19.59
CA SER A 174 -15.80 -10.59 -19.80
C SER A 174 -16.33 -11.33 -18.57
N GLU A 175 -17.63 -11.16 -18.28
CA GLU A 175 -18.27 -11.91 -17.22
C GLU A 175 -18.11 -13.42 -17.49
N PRO A 176 -17.61 -14.22 -16.52
CA PRO A 176 -17.46 -15.65 -16.71
C PRO A 176 -18.78 -16.26 -17.14
N THR A 177 -18.80 -16.93 -18.29
CA THR A 177 -19.99 -17.56 -18.84
C THR A 177 -20.31 -18.83 -18.01
N GLY A 178 -20.89 -18.64 -16.82
CA GLY A 178 -21.30 -19.71 -15.89
C GLY A 178 -20.20 -20.26 -14.98
N ASN A 179 -20.60 -20.68 -13.77
CA ASN A 179 -19.79 -21.33 -12.72
C ASN A 179 -18.61 -20.52 -12.16
N GLY A 180 -18.72 -19.19 -12.11
CA GLY A 180 -17.71 -18.29 -11.55
C GLY A 180 -17.88 -17.97 -10.06
N SER A 181 -18.88 -18.56 -9.38
CA SER A 181 -19.09 -18.28 -7.96
C SER A 181 -17.93 -18.83 -7.12
N HIS A 182 -17.62 -18.17 -6.01
CA HIS A 182 -16.67 -18.67 -5.02
C HIS A 182 -16.94 -20.12 -4.63
N GLU A 183 -18.23 -20.50 -4.51
CA GLU A 183 -18.62 -21.86 -4.15
C GLU A 183 -18.38 -22.86 -5.29
N ASP A 184 -18.51 -22.45 -6.56
CA ASP A 184 -18.26 -23.32 -7.71
C ASP A 184 -16.78 -23.65 -7.81
N ILE A 185 -15.91 -22.66 -7.65
CA ILE A 185 -14.45 -22.85 -7.60
C ILE A 185 -14.06 -23.76 -6.43
N LEU A 186 -14.60 -23.50 -5.24
CA LEU A 186 -14.34 -24.36 -4.08
C LEU A 186 -14.84 -25.79 -4.28
N SER A 187 -16.01 -25.96 -4.91
CA SER A 187 -16.54 -27.27 -5.23
C SER A 187 -15.63 -28.02 -6.21
N TYR A 188 -15.16 -27.36 -7.27
CA TYR A 188 -14.23 -27.92 -8.24
C TYR A 188 -12.90 -28.30 -7.60
N VAL A 189 -12.32 -27.44 -6.77
CA VAL A 189 -11.06 -27.79 -6.08
C VAL A 189 -11.28 -28.97 -5.12
N ARG A 190 -12.43 -29.06 -4.45
CA ARG A 190 -12.76 -30.22 -3.61
C ARG A 190 -12.94 -31.51 -4.41
N THR A 191 -13.43 -31.47 -5.66
CA THR A 191 -13.53 -32.66 -6.51
C THR A 191 -12.16 -33.17 -6.98
N LEU A 192 -11.15 -32.31 -7.09
CA LEU A 192 -9.77 -32.71 -7.39
C LEU A 192 -9.13 -33.56 -6.27
N PHE A 193 -9.65 -33.50 -5.05
CA PHE A 193 -9.13 -34.22 -3.87
C PHE A 193 -10.19 -35.14 -3.23
N PRO A 194 -10.59 -36.24 -3.89
CA PRO A 194 -11.72 -37.06 -3.45
C PRO A 194 -11.39 -37.95 -2.24
N SER A 195 -10.13 -38.36 -2.06
CA SER A 195 -9.72 -39.27 -0.98
C SER A 195 -9.74 -38.59 0.40
N LYS A 196 -9.96 -39.39 1.45
CA LYS A 196 -10.01 -38.89 2.83
C LYS A 196 -8.67 -38.27 3.25
N GLU A 197 -7.58 -38.90 2.82
CA GLU A 197 -6.22 -38.43 3.04
C GLU A 197 -5.97 -37.10 2.31
N ALA A 198 -6.40 -36.97 1.05
CA ALA A 198 -6.24 -35.73 0.30
C ALA A 198 -7.05 -34.57 0.89
N LYS A 199 -8.27 -34.83 1.38
CA LYS A 199 -9.06 -33.83 2.12
C LYS A 199 -8.36 -33.37 3.40
N SER A 200 -7.81 -34.32 4.16
CA SER A 200 -7.04 -33.99 5.37
C SER A 200 -5.79 -33.15 5.06
N GLN A 201 -5.07 -33.46 3.98
CA GLN A 201 -3.91 -32.69 3.54
C GLN A 201 -4.30 -31.29 3.04
N TRP A 202 -5.43 -31.18 2.35
CA TRP A 202 -6.00 -29.91 1.91
C TRP A 202 -6.38 -29.01 3.09
N ASP A 203 -7.09 -29.55 4.07
CA ASP A 203 -7.47 -28.80 5.27
C ASP A 203 -6.23 -28.38 6.07
N TRP A 204 -5.22 -29.26 6.18
CA TRP A 204 -3.93 -28.92 6.77
C TRP A 204 -3.24 -27.78 6.01
N ALA A 205 -3.17 -27.84 4.68
CA ALA A 205 -2.55 -26.82 3.84
C ALA A 205 -3.28 -25.48 3.95
N ARG A 206 -4.62 -25.47 3.95
CA ARG A 206 -5.42 -24.26 4.20
C ARG A 206 -5.19 -23.70 5.59
N GLY A 207 -5.20 -24.54 6.62
CA GLY A 207 -4.91 -24.12 7.98
C GLY A 207 -3.50 -23.54 8.12
N HIS A 208 -2.52 -24.16 7.47
CA HIS A 208 -1.14 -23.67 7.44
C HIS A 208 -1.03 -22.33 6.70
N LEU A 209 -1.67 -22.19 5.54
CA LEU A 209 -1.67 -20.94 4.76
C LEU A 209 -2.39 -19.83 5.50
N TYR A 210 -3.50 -20.14 6.18
CA TYR A 210 -4.24 -19.20 7.01
C TYR A 210 -3.40 -18.73 8.20
N ALA A 211 -2.77 -19.65 8.93
CA ALA A 211 -1.89 -19.32 10.05
C ALA A 211 -0.66 -18.52 9.60
N PHE A 212 -0.07 -18.90 8.47
CA PHE A 212 1.04 -18.16 7.85
C PHE A 212 0.60 -16.74 7.47
N GLY A 213 -0.51 -16.60 6.75
CA GLY A 213 -1.07 -15.31 6.35
C GLY A 213 -1.34 -14.41 7.55
N ASN A 214 -2.05 -14.92 8.56
CA ASN A 214 -2.31 -14.18 9.80
C ASN A 214 -1.02 -13.75 10.49
N LYS A 215 0.01 -14.59 10.52
CA LYS A 215 1.32 -14.22 11.09
C LYS A 215 2.00 -13.10 10.29
N GLN A 216 1.92 -13.13 8.96
CA GLN A 216 2.47 -12.07 8.12
C GLN A 216 1.72 -10.76 8.28
N PHE A 217 0.38 -10.78 8.26
CA PHE A 217 -0.44 -9.59 8.46
C PHE A 217 -0.35 -9.04 9.89
N ALA A 218 -0.12 -9.89 10.89
CA ALA A 218 0.15 -9.46 12.27
C ALA A 218 1.54 -8.82 12.43
N THR A 219 2.44 -8.96 11.46
CA THR A 219 3.75 -8.30 11.50
C THR A 219 3.58 -6.84 11.10
N GLY A 220 3.71 -5.92 12.05
CA GLY A 220 3.37 -4.50 11.85
C GLY A 220 4.22 -3.75 10.81
N SER A 221 5.44 -4.20 10.50
CA SER A 221 6.33 -3.55 9.52
C SER A 221 7.15 -4.60 8.76
N PRO A 222 6.59 -5.26 7.73
CA PRO A 222 7.27 -6.34 7.02
C PRO A 222 8.43 -5.83 6.14
N PHE A 223 8.38 -4.59 5.67
CA PHE A 223 9.40 -3.98 4.82
C PHE A 223 10.49 -3.34 5.68
N THR A 224 11.69 -3.89 5.59
CA THR A 224 12.90 -3.39 6.27
C THR A 224 13.96 -3.08 5.21
N LEU A 225 14.92 -2.22 5.55
CA LEU A 225 15.98 -1.81 4.63
C LEU A 225 16.69 -3.02 4.00
N THR A 226 17.02 -4.04 4.82
CA THR A 226 17.68 -5.27 4.36
C THR A 226 16.82 -6.05 3.36
N LYS A 227 15.53 -6.23 3.66
CA LYS A 227 14.60 -6.94 2.76
C LYS A 227 14.36 -6.16 1.47
N LEU A 228 14.26 -4.83 1.56
CA LEU A 228 14.05 -3.96 0.41
C LEU A 228 15.27 -3.98 -0.51
N LYS A 229 16.50 -3.92 0.02
CA LYS A 229 17.74 -4.07 -0.76
C LYS A 229 17.79 -5.44 -1.46
N ALA A 230 17.46 -6.53 -0.77
CA ALA A 230 17.42 -7.86 -1.37
C ALA A 230 16.36 -7.96 -2.48
N LEU A 231 15.17 -7.38 -2.28
CA LEU A 231 14.11 -7.32 -3.28
C LEU A 231 14.55 -6.51 -4.51
N MET A 232 15.14 -5.34 -4.31
CA MET A 232 15.65 -4.50 -5.40
C MET A 232 16.75 -5.21 -6.20
N GLN A 233 17.65 -5.94 -5.56
CA GLN A 233 18.64 -6.78 -6.24
C GLN A 233 17.98 -7.87 -7.10
N GLY A 234 16.94 -8.52 -6.58
CA GLY A 234 16.13 -9.47 -7.34
C GLY A 234 15.47 -8.82 -8.57
N VAL A 235 14.84 -7.67 -8.40
CA VAL A 235 14.19 -6.92 -9.49
C VAL A 235 15.22 -6.44 -10.54
N LEU A 236 16.42 -6.05 -10.12
CA LEU A 236 17.50 -5.65 -11.04
C LEU A 236 18.01 -6.80 -11.91
N SER A 237 17.86 -8.06 -11.45
CA SER A 237 18.20 -9.24 -12.24
C SER A 237 17.15 -9.56 -13.31
N ASP A 238 15.98 -8.92 -13.26
CA ASP A 238 14.92 -9.10 -14.25
C ASP A 238 15.28 -8.44 -15.58
N ILE A 239 15.05 -9.18 -16.67
CA ILE A 239 15.24 -8.73 -18.04
C ILE A 239 14.14 -7.73 -18.43
N LEU A 240 12.99 -7.75 -17.72
CA LEU A 240 11.81 -6.94 -18.05
C LEU A 240 11.92 -5.45 -17.72
N LEU A 241 12.91 -5.02 -16.92
CA LEU A 241 13.14 -3.59 -16.69
C LEU A 241 14.03 -2.98 -17.78
N SER A 242 13.60 -1.82 -18.30
CA SER A 242 14.44 -0.97 -19.13
C SER A 242 15.68 -0.48 -18.36
N ASP A 243 16.75 -0.17 -19.09
CA ASP A 243 18.01 0.28 -18.49
C ASP A 243 17.85 1.56 -17.67
N ASP A 244 16.95 2.46 -18.10
CA ASP A 244 16.58 3.67 -17.37
C ASP A 244 15.97 3.35 -15.99
N LYS A 245 15.03 2.40 -15.93
CA LYS A 245 14.41 1.98 -14.66
C LYS A 245 15.41 1.27 -13.75
N LYS A 246 16.33 0.49 -14.33
CA LYS A 246 17.45 -0.13 -13.59
C LYS A 246 18.40 0.94 -13.02
N ALA A 247 18.68 1.99 -13.77
CA ALA A 247 19.51 3.10 -13.30
C ALA A 247 18.86 3.82 -12.11
N VAL A 248 17.56 4.10 -12.17
CA VAL A 248 16.80 4.70 -11.05
C VAL A 248 16.83 3.81 -9.81
N LEU A 249 16.56 2.50 -9.94
CA LEU A 249 16.64 1.56 -8.81
C LEU A 249 18.03 1.50 -8.18
N ARG A 250 19.10 1.51 -9.00
CA ARG A 250 20.48 1.61 -8.49
C ARG A 250 20.74 2.94 -7.80
N GLY A 251 20.11 4.02 -8.26
CA GLY A 251 20.13 5.32 -7.60
C GLY A 251 19.55 5.25 -6.19
N PHE A 252 18.35 4.68 -6.04
CA PHE A 252 17.73 4.47 -4.73
C PHE A 252 18.57 3.59 -3.81
N MET A 253 19.22 2.55 -4.34
CA MET A 253 20.06 1.67 -3.52
C MET A 253 21.29 2.35 -2.88
N LYS A 254 21.73 3.50 -3.40
CA LYS A 254 22.87 4.25 -2.88
C LYS A 254 22.52 5.13 -1.69
N ASP A 255 21.25 5.52 -1.54
CA ASP A 255 20.78 6.45 -0.54
C ASP A 255 19.88 5.70 0.48
N GLU A 256 20.41 5.52 1.70
CA GLU A 256 19.69 4.79 2.75
C GLU A 256 18.49 5.56 3.31
N ASP A 257 18.52 6.89 3.25
CA ASP A 257 17.41 7.73 3.72
C ASP A 257 16.22 7.59 2.77
N VAL A 258 16.48 7.59 1.46
CA VAL A 258 15.44 7.34 0.44
C VAL A 258 14.88 5.91 0.55
N LEU A 259 15.72 4.90 0.80
CA LEU A 259 15.25 3.53 1.02
C LEU A 259 14.39 3.40 2.29
N THR A 260 14.75 4.11 3.35
CA THR A 260 13.97 4.14 4.59
C THR A 260 12.60 4.75 4.32
N GLU A 261 12.55 5.84 3.57
CA GLU A 261 11.30 6.48 3.16
C GLU A 261 10.43 5.55 2.30
N ILE A 262 11.02 4.86 1.31
CA ILE A 262 10.29 3.87 0.50
C ILE A 262 9.75 2.74 1.40
N ALA A 263 10.54 2.24 2.35
CA ALA A 263 10.10 1.21 3.28
C ALA A 263 8.94 1.71 4.15
N ASP A 264 9.00 2.95 4.64
CA ASP A 264 7.94 3.56 5.44
C ASP A 264 6.64 3.70 4.62
N VAL A 265 6.70 4.21 3.39
CA VAL A 265 5.53 4.30 2.50
C VAL A 265 4.93 2.92 2.22
N LEU A 266 5.77 1.90 1.97
CA LEU A 266 5.31 0.53 1.77
C LEU A 266 4.67 -0.06 3.04
N ASN A 267 5.24 0.21 4.21
CA ASN A 267 4.66 -0.21 5.48
C ASN A 267 3.35 0.53 5.79
N MET A 268 3.23 1.81 5.43
CA MET A 268 1.96 2.56 5.54
C MET A 268 0.88 1.94 4.65
N ARG A 269 1.22 1.58 3.41
CA ARG A 269 0.29 0.87 2.52
C ARG A 269 -0.04 -0.54 3.02
N TRP A 270 0.93 -1.24 3.60
CA TRP A 270 0.71 -2.56 4.19
C TRP A 270 -0.24 -2.51 5.39
N ALA A 271 -0.11 -1.50 6.23
CA ALA A 271 -0.99 -1.31 7.39
C ALA A 271 -2.45 -1.06 6.97
N ASP A 272 -2.67 -0.54 5.77
CA ASP A 272 -3.98 -0.25 5.19
C ASP A 272 -4.20 -1.03 3.88
N MET A 273 -3.85 -2.32 3.92
CA MET A 273 -3.93 -3.22 2.77
C MET A 273 -5.38 -3.47 2.32
N GLU A 274 -6.34 -3.41 3.24
CA GLU A 274 -7.76 -3.58 2.95
C GLU A 274 -8.29 -2.52 1.98
N ASN A 275 -7.77 -1.29 2.07
CA ASN A 275 -8.13 -0.18 1.19
C ASN A 275 -7.04 0.09 0.13
N TRP A 276 -6.20 -0.88 -0.19
CA TRP A 276 -5.14 -0.70 -1.16
C TRP A 276 -5.71 -0.63 -2.59
N SER A 277 -5.18 0.31 -3.37
CA SER A 277 -5.50 0.42 -4.80
C SER A 277 -4.22 0.71 -5.60
N TRP A 278 -4.23 0.35 -6.87
CA TRP A 278 -3.12 0.57 -7.78
C TRP A 278 -2.90 2.04 -8.16
N GLU A 279 -3.83 2.95 -7.81
CA GLU A 279 -3.79 4.38 -8.18
C GLU A 279 -3.50 4.62 -9.68
N ALA A 280 -3.86 3.66 -10.55
CA ALA A 280 -3.47 3.64 -11.97
C ALA A 280 -4.33 4.57 -12.87
N GLY A 281 -5.14 5.44 -12.27
CA GLY A 281 -6.10 6.29 -13.00
C GLY A 281 -7.26 5.51 -13.61
N PRO A 282 -8.18 6.19 -14.32
CA PRO A 282 -9.36 5.57 -14.95
C PRO A 282 -8.99 4.60 -16.08
N GLU A 283 -7.82 4.79 -16.70
CA GLU A 283 -7.30 3.97 -17.81
C GLU A 283 -6.65 2.65 -17.33
N GLY A 284 -6.40 2.50 -16.03
CA GLY A 284 -5.72 1.35 -15.46
C GLY A 284 -4.22 1.23 -15.83
N LEU A 285 -3.59 0.12 -15.44
CA LEU A 285 -2.21 -0.18 -15.83
C LEU A 285 -2.21 -0.77 -17.26
N PRO A 286 -1.51 -0.16 -18.23
CA PRO A 286 -1.47 -0.67 -19.58
C PRO A 286 -0.75 -2.02 -19.62
N VAL A 287 -1.42 -3.04 -20.17
CA VAL A 287 -0.82 -4.36 -20.37
C VAL A 287 -0.16 -4.38 -21.75
N GLU A 288 1.15 -4.65 -21.77
CA GLU A 288 1.93 -4.73 -23.01
C GLU A 288 2.22 -6.19 -23.41
N PRO A 289 1.88 -6.60 -24.64
CA PRO A 289 2.21 -7.92 -25.16
C PRO A 289 3.72 -8.12 -25.17
N ARG A 290 4.19 -9.30 -24.77
CA ARG A 290 5.63 -9.57 -24.70
C ARG A 290 6.18 -9.86 -26.09
N GLN A 291 7.25 -9.17 -26.47
CA GLN A 291 8.02 -9.53 -27.66
C GLN A 291 8.97 -10.70 -27.34
N GLN A 292 8.88 -11.76 -28.13
CA GLN A 292 9.80 -12.88 -28.06
C GLN A 292 11.13 -12.57 -28.76
N LEU A 293 12.14 -13.41 -28.50
CA LEU A 293 13.46 -13.38 -29.16
C LEU A 293 13.38 -13.50 -30.69
N ASN A 294 12.28 -14.02 -31.23
CA ASN A 294 12.02 -14.12 -32.67
C ASN A 294 11.34 -12.87 -33.27
N GLY A 295 11.15 -11.81 -32.48
CA GLY A 295 10.50 -10.57 -32.90
C GLY A 295 8.97 -10.62 -32.95
N LYS A 296 8.34 -11.78 -32.71
CA LYS A 296 6.88 -11.93 -32.67
C LYS A 296 6.35 -11.57 -31.28
N TYR A 297 5.19 -10.92 -31.25
CA TYR A 297 4.43 -10.71 -30.01
C TYR A 297 3.58 -11.93 -29.73
N GLU A 298 3.73 -12.52 -28.54
CA GLU A 298 2.84 -13.57 -28.03
C GLU A 298 1.91 -13.03 -26.95
N ASP A 299 0.86 -13.82 -26.70
CA ASP A 299 -0.17 -13.57 -25.70
C ASP A 299 0.43 -13.53 -24.28
N PHE A 300 -0.27 -12.86 -23.36
CA PHE A 300 0.21 -12.46 -22.04
C PHE A 300 0.52 -13.65 -21.10
N SER A 301 1.65 -14.33 -21.33
CA SER A 301 2.05 -15.55 -20.62
C SER A 301 2.98 -15.27 -19.44
N CYS A 302 2.55 -15.71 -18.25
CA CYS A 302 3.37 -15.81 -17.04
C CYS A 302 4.45 -16.91 -17.23
N PRO A 303 5.72 -16.68 -16.86
CA PRO A 303 6.86 -17.53 -17.24
C PRO A 303 6.86 -18.99 -16.72
N ILE A 304 5.84 -19.39 -15.95
CA ILE A 304 5.79 -20.73 -15.33
C ILE A 304 5.44 -21.83 -16.35
N GLN A 305 4.83 -21.52 -17.49
CA GLN A 305 4.40 -22.55 -18.47
C GLN A 305 5.47 -22.96 -19.49
N SER A 306 6.54 -22.16 -19.68
CA SER A 306 7.55 -22.42 -20.72
C SER A 306 8.49 -23.61 -20.41
N ALA A 307 8.61 -24.01 -19.14
CA ALA A 307 9.51 -25.09 -18.73
C ALA A 307 8.92 -26.50 -18.92
N ALA A 308 7.60 -26.65 -19.08
CA ALA A 308 6.95 -27.96 -19.09
C ALA A 308 6.92 -28.66 -20.47
N ASN A 309 7.05 -27.92 -21.57
CA ASN A 309 6.79 -28.46 -22.93
C ASN A 309 8.03 -28.78 -23.77
N LYS A 310 9.24 -28.89 -23.17
CA LYS A 310 10.48 -29.24 -23.90
C LYS A 310 10.98 -30.68 -23.74
N LYS A 311 10.15 -31.62 -23.26
CA LYS A 311 10.50 -33.05 -23.28
C LYS A 311 9.34 -33.93 -23.75
N GLN A 312 9.03 -33.86 -25.04
CA GLN A 312 8.49 -35.00 -25.80
C GLN A 312 8.97 -34.91 -27.26
N VAL A 313 10.15 -35.48 -27.51
CA VAL A 313 10.48 -36.29 -28.69
C VAL A 313 11.34 -37.45 -28.18
#